data_AF-A0A951QJZ3-F1
#
_entry.id   AF-A0A951QJZ3-F1
#
_cell.length_a   1.000
_cell.length_b   1.000
_cell.length_c   1.000
_cell.angle_alpha   90.00
_cell.angle_beta   90.00
_cell.angle_gamma   90.00
#
_symmetry.space_group_name_H-M   'P 1'
#
loop_
_entity.id
_entity.type
_entity.pdbx_description
1 polymer ?
#
loop_
_entity_poly.entity_id
_entity_poly.type
_entity_poly.pdbx_seq_one_letter_code
_entity_poly.pdbx_strand_id
1 'polypeptide(L)'
;MSNFEIYVKTSALGKTGIHWRRIESEEYQPIEKPSLILRQVIKGENSQVTIVNDLIDEVKPSLLIFRDGYEKKLLLEVTGIESPKRSDKLGRKVLNSIVWIAEDSEDNEEVLRKIAYSAIQTILEKDLNFSKMVEESIDFFELEEFRVDLDRISEFIQQIKSVSCSECHEIESYKRYQIESKSTDNLEKLAEEIRNYPLPKDWIAWDGSRKTDGVLVAVTDNLEKRDILHKAGVWRGFASRVEEPEGKKSLEKKTKTEPSVQLPGVGKSTPQPNQKIRLIIMLLILAITIVLILVSFKFLLQTQQTPQPTPTPQIQFQKEKTFETQTKQVLESQPIQTPQIQCQQEKTLESQTKQPLESQPQPIQTPQIQCQQEKNLENQTKQVLQSQLQPLLEKIV
;
A
#
# COMPACT_ATOMS: atom_id res chain seq x y z
N MET A 1 -2.64 15.37 14.04
CA MET A 1 -2.51 14.38 12.95
C MET A 1 -1.39 13.43 13.31
N SER A 2 -1.55 12.14 13.00
CA SER A 2 -0.51 11.14 13.24
C SER A 2 0.75 11.43 12.41
N ASN A 3 1.93 11.15 12.98
CA ASN A 3 3.26 11.40 12.39
C ASN A 3 3.58 10.40 11.25
N PHE A 4 2.74 10.36 10.21
CA PHE A 4 2.97 9.53 9.02
C PHE A 4 3.41 10.40 7.84
N GLU A 5 4.49 10.00 7.19
CA GLU A 5 4.77 10.35 5.80
C GLU A 5 3.98 9.39 4.92
N ILE A 6 3.11 9.91 4.05
CA ILE A 6 2.25 9.12 3.17
C ILE A 6 2.69 9.33 1.73
N TYR A 7 2.83 8.22 0.98
CA TYR A 7 3.12 8.25 -0.44
C TYR A 7 2.10 7.43 -1.21
N VAL A 8 1.68 7.91 -2.36
CA VAL A 8 0.75 7.21 -3.24
C VAL A 8 1.35 7.08 -4.64
N LYS A 9 1.30 5.89 -5.21
CA LYS A 9 1.63 5.61 -6.61
C LYS A 9 0.34 5.32 -7.37
N THR A 10 0.06 6.06 -8.43
CA THR A 10 -1.05 5.74 -9.34
C THR A 10 -0.78 6.31 -10.73
N SER A 11 -1.71 6.06 -11.65
CA SER A 11 -1.70 6.62 -13.01
C SER A 11 -2.50 7.91 -13.09
N ALA A 12 -1.92 8.94 -13.69
CA ALA A 12 -2.67 10.10 -14.18
C ALA A 12 -3.37 9.80 -15.53
N LEU A 13 -4.23 10.73 -15.99
CA LEU A 13 -4.91 10.65 -17.31
C LEU A 13 -3.94 10.91 -18.49
N GLY A 14 -2.95 11.78 -18.27
CA GLY A 14 -2.10 12.35 -19.29
C GLY A 14 -0.77 11.64 -19.49
N LYS A 15 0.20 12.37 -20.05
CA LYS A 15 1.55 11.90 -20.42
C LYS A 15 2.45 11.60 -19.23
N THR A 16 2.20 12.19 -18.06
CA THR A 16 2.99 11.95 -16.84
C THR A 16 2.93 10.48 -16.41
N GLY A 17 1.84 9.77 -16.73
CA GLY A 17 1.73 8.34 -16.53
C GLY A 17 1.71 7.94 -15.06
N ILE A 18 2.39 6.83 -14.73
CA ILE A 18 2.43 6.25 -13.38
C ILE A 18 3.58 6.87 -12.60
N HIS A 19 3.28 7.52 -11.48
CA HIS A 19 4.30 8.15 -10.64
C HIS A 19 3.90 8.13 -9.15
N TRP A 20 4.90 8.35 -8.29
CA TRP A 20 4.71 8.52 -6.86
C TRP A 20 4.44 9.99 -6.53
N ARG A 21 3.60 10.24 -5.53
CA ARG A 21 3.46 11.53 -4.87
C ARG A 21 3.60 11.38 -3.37
N ARG A 22 4.32 12.31 -2.74
CA ARG A 22 4.34 12.48 -1.29
C ARG A 22 3.18 13.38 -0.89
N ILE A 23 2.39 12.98 0.10
CA ILE A 23 1.17 13.67 0.49
C ILE A 23 1.49 14.51 1.74
N GLU A 24 1.80 15.80 1.55
CA GLU A 24 2.09 16.71 2.66
C GLU A 24 0.85 17.51 3.08
N SER A 25 0.00 17.88 2.11
CA SER A 25 -1.30 18.51 2.32
C SER A 25 -2.21 18.32 1.09
N GLU A 26 -3.45 18.78 1.17
CA GLU A 26 -4.37 18.82 0.02
C GLU A 26 -3.83 19.63 -1.18
N GLU A 27 -3.03 20.67 -0.90
CA GLU A 27 -2.54 21.61 -1.91
C GLU A 27 -1.13 21.28 -2.40
N TYR A 28 -0.32 20.60 -1.58
CA TYR A 28 1.08 20.31 -1.87
C TYR A 28 1.36 18.80 -1.82
N GLN A 29 1.49 18.21 -3.01
CA GLN A 29 1.72 16.77 -3.19
C GLN A 29 2.81 16.53 -4.26
N PRO A 30 4.08 16.80 -3.96
CA PRO A 30 5.17 16.74 -4.94
C PRO A 30 5.40 15.32 -5.46
N ILE A 31 5.90 15.22 -6.70
CA ILE A 31 6.33 13.96 -7.30
C ILE A 31 7.63 13.52 -6.61
N GLU A 32 7.53 12.53 -5.72
CA GLU A 32 8.64 12.05 -4.91
C GLU A 32 8.45 10.57 -4.61
N LYS A 33 9.53 9.78 -4.78
CA LYS A 33 9.52 8.34 -4.46
C LYS A 33 10.01 8.15 -3.02
N PRO A 34 9.35 7.30 -2.20
CA PRO A 34 9.82 7.04 -0.85
C PRO A 34 11.23 6.44 -0.87
N SER A 35 12.14 6.96 -0.05
CA SER A 35 13.53 6.48 -0.02
C SER A 35 13.66 5.08 0.58
N LEU A 36 12.84 4.75 1.58
CA LEU A 36 12.90 3.48 2.31
C LEU A 36 12.56 2.26 1.44
N ILE A 37 11.71 2.38 0.41
CA ILE A 37 11.45 1.27 -0.53
C ILE A 37 12.65 0.95 -1.44
N LEU A 38 13.64 1.85 -1.49
CA LEU A 38 14.90 1.67 -2.23
C LEU A 38 16.02 1.14 -1.33
N ARG A 39 15.76 0.89 -0.04
CA ARG A 39 16.77 0.42 0.90
C ARG A 39 17.26 -0.96 0.49
N GLN A 40 18.58 -1.16 0.52
CA GLN A 40 19.19 -2.45 0.22
C GLN A 40 18.89 -3.46 1.34
N VAL A 41 18.43 -4.66 0.97
CA VAL A 41 18.15 -5.77 1.89
C VAL A 41 19.10 -6.96 1.71
N ILE A 42 19.60 -7.18 0.49
CA ILE A 42 20.58 -8.24 0.19
C ILE A 42 21.75 -7.63 -0.58
N LYS A 43 22.97 -8.00 -0.19
CA LYS A 43 24.19 -7.74 -0.97
C LYS A 43 24.62 -9.06 -1.63
N GLY A 44 24.31 -9.19 -2.92
CA GLY A 44 24.70 -10.36 -3.71
C GLY A 44 26.20 -10.39 -4.03
N GLU A 45 26.71 -11.58 -4.33
CA GLU A 45 28.13 -11.83 -4.63
C GLU A 45 28.62 -11.07 -5.87
N ASN A 46 27.74 -10.83 -6.85
CA ASN A 46 28.06 -10.15 -8.12
C ASN A 46 27.72 -8.66 -8.13
N SER A 47 27.75 -7.99 -6.97
CA SER A 47 27.24 -6.61 -6.80
C SER A 47 25.75 -6.45 -7.14
N GLN A 48 25.00 -7.55 -7.33
CA GLN A 48 23.54 -7.47 -7.43
C GLN A 48 23.00 -7.01 -6.08
N VAL A 49 22.31 -5.88 -6.10
CA VAL A 49 21.64 -5.31 -4.94
C VAL A 49 20.16 -5.67 -5.06
N THR A 50 19.62 -6.31 -4.03
CA THR A 50 18.16 -6.44 -3.86
C THR A 50 17.72 -5.35 -2.91
N ILE A 51 16.69 -4.60 -3.30
CA ILE A 51 16.06 -3.55 -2.50
C ILE A 51 14.74 -4.04 -1.90
N VAL A 52 14.19 -3.27 -0.96
CA VAL A 52 12.92 -3.58 -0.27
C VAL A 52 11.79 -3.86 -1.28
N ASN A 53 11.62 -3.01 -2.29
CA ASN A 53 10.52 -3.15 -3.27
C ASN A 53 10.64 -4.41 -4.15
N ASP A 54 11.82 -5.04 -4.26
CA ASP A 54 12.00 -6.27 -5.05
C ASP A 54 11.35 -7.50 -4.38
N LEU A 55 10.89 -7.36 -3.12
CA LEU A 55 10.29 -8.44 -2.34
C LEU A 55 8.76 -8.54 -2.49
N ILE A 56 8.14 -7.62 -3.23
CA ILE A 56 6.69 -7.62 -3.47
C ILE A 56 6.36 -7.41 -4.95
N ASP A 57 5.16 -7.83 -5.33
CA ASP A 57 4.61 -7.63 -6.66
C ASP A 57 3.82 -6.32 -6.69
N GLU A 58 4.21 -5.36 -7.54
CA GLU A 58 3.47 -4.10 -7.69
C GLU A 58 2.13 -4.28 -8.44
N VAL A 59 1.96 -5.39 -9.16
CA VAL A 59 0.82 -5.68 -10.04
C VAL A 59 -0.26 -6.50 -9.32
N LYS A 60 0.13 -7.29 -8.32
CA LYS A 60 -0.75 -8.14 -7.51
C LYS A 60 -0.94 -7.58 -6.11
N PRO A 61 -2.10 -7.82 -5.47
CA PRO A 61 -2.31 -7.43 -4.07
C PRO A 61 -1.20 -7.98 -3.17
N SER A 62 -0.34 -7.09 -2.69
CA SER A 62 0.83 -7.41 -1.89
C SER A 62 0.95 -6.43 -0.73
N LEU A 63 1.62 -6.87 0.33
CA LEU A 63 1.86 -6.11 1.54
C LEU A 63 3.28 -6.33 2.04
N LEU A 64 3.94 -5.27 2.48
CA LEU A 64 5.27 -5.31 3.05
C LEU A 64 5.38 -4.43 4.28
N ILE A 65 5.99 -4.95 5.33
CA ILE A 65 6.39 -4.17 6.51
C ILE A 65 7.91 -4.24 6.66
N PHE A 66 8.55 -3.08 6.74
CA PHE A 66 10.00 -2.94 6.85
C PHE A 66 10.37 -2.02 8.00
N ARG A 67 11.32 -2.46 8.84
CA ARG A 67 11.89 -1.67 9.92
C ARG A 67 13.31 -1.23 9.55
N ASP A 68 13.55 0.08 9.52
CA ASP A 68 14.89 0.62 9.39
C ASP A 68 15.46 0.98 10.76
N GLY A 69 16.43 0.20 11.21
CA GLY A 69 17.08 0.42 12.50
C GLY A 69 17.97 1.67 12.54
N TYR A 70 18.36 2.20 11.38
CA TYR A 70 19.22 3.38 11.25
C TYR A 70 18.42 4.68 11.39
N GLU A 71 17.38 4.88 10.58
CA GLU A 71 16.51 6.07 10.67
C GLU A 71 15.43 5.95 11.77
N LYS A 72 15.34 4.79 12.45
CA LYS A 72 14.30 4.48 13.45
C LYS A 72 12.88 4.63 12.88
N LYS A 73 12.71 4.17 11.64
CA LYS A 73 11.44 4.25 10.92
C LYS A 73 10.84 2.87 10.69
N LEU A 74 9.51 2.82 10.66
CA LEU A 74 8.72 1.68 10.23
C LEU A 74 7.97 2.08 8.96
N LEU A 75 8.05 1.22 7.95
CA LEU A 75 7.38 1.36 6.66
C LEU A 75 6.34 0.25 6.51
N LEU A 76 5.15 0.63 6.05
CA LEU A 76 4.11 -0.26 5.53
C LEU A 76 3.85 0.12 4.07
N GLU A 77 4.00 -0.83 3.15
CA GLU A 77 3.63 -0.68 1.75
C GLU A 77 2.54 -1.67 1.38
N VAL A 78 1.52 -1.19 0.66
CA VAL A 78 0.46 -2.02 0.09
C VAL A 78 0.33 -1.69 -1.40
N THR A 79 0.39 -2.71 -2.25
CA THR A 79 0.42 -2.56 -3.73
C THR A 79 -0.69 -3.35 -4.40
N GLY A 80 -0.85 -3.16 -5.71
CA GLY A 80 -1.79 -3.92 -6.52
C GLY A 80 -3.27 -3.65 -6.19
N ILE A 81 -3.57 -2.50 -5.59
CA ILE A 81 -4.94 -2.11 -5.24
C ILE A 81 -5.64 -1.61 -6.51
N GLU A 82 -6.63 -2.36 -6.98
CA GLU A 82 -7.34 -2.03 -8.21
C GLU A 82 -8.25 -0.81 -8.04
N SER A 83 -8.30 0.02 -9.08
CA SER A 83 -9.19 1.18 -9.19
C SER A 83 -10.18 1.00 -10.34
N PRO A 84 -11.35 0.38 -10.12
CA PRO A 84 -12.30 0.11 -11.19
C PRO A 84 -12.75 1.39 -11.91
N LYS A 85 -13.10 2.45 -11.14
CA LYS A 85 -13.63 3.70 -11.71
C LYS A 85 -12.60 4.42 -12.59
N ARG A 86 -11.34 4.46 -12.15
CA ARG A 86 -10.26 5.07 -12.96
C ARG A 86 -9.84 4.16 -14.10
N SER A 87 -9.93 2.84 -13.93
CA SER A 87 -9.66 1.87 -15.00
C SER A 87 -10.61 2.06 -16.17
N ASP A 88 -11.90 2.22 -15.90
CA ASP A 88 -12.92 2.46 -16.92
C ASP A 88 -12.64 3.75 -17.70
N LYS A 89 -12.29 4.83 -17.00
CA LYS A 89 -11.95 6.12 -17.62
C LYS A 89 -10.69 6.05 -18.49
N LEU A 90 -9.71 5.24 -18.10
CA LEU A 90 -8.43 5.08 -18.82
C LEU A 90 -8.44 3.97 -19.88
N GLY A 91 -9.50 3.14 -19.93
CA GLY A 91 -9.56 1.98 -20.83
C GLY A 91 -8.50 0.91 -20.55
N ARG A 92 -7.90 0.91 -19.35
CA ARG A 92 -6.89 -0.05 -18.90
C ARG A 92 -6.92 -0.20 -17.40
N LYS A 93 -6.40 -1.33 -16.89
CA LYS A 93 -6.28 -1.57 -15.45
C LYS A 93 -5.41 -0.49 -14.78
N VAL A 94 -5.95 0.17 -13.77
CA VAL A 94 -5.25 1.11 -12.88
C VAL A 94 -5.02 0.43 -11.55
N LEU A 95 -3.76 0.43 -11.12
CA LEU A 95 -3.32 -0.14 -9.86
C LEU A 95 -2.72 0.99 -9.02
N ASN A 96 -3.09 1.00 -7.75
CA ASN A 96 -2.55 1.93 -6.77
C ASN A 96 -1.58 1.20 -5.84
N SER A 97 -0.58 1.94 -5.41
CA SER A 97 0.23 1.59 -4.24
C SER A 97 0.16 2.72 -3.23
N ILE A 98 0.19 2.39 -1.95
CA ILE A 98 0.22 3.36 -0.87
C ILE A 98 1.25 2.93 0.17
N VAL A 99 2.02 3.89 0.66
CA VAL A 99 3.11 3.70 1.62
C VAL A 99 2.87 4.62 2.80
N TRP A 100 2.95 4.07 4.01
CA TRP A 100 3.02 4.80 5.26
C TRP A 100 4.40 4.61 5.88
N ILE A 101 5.04 5.72 6.24
CA ILE A 101 6.32 5.73 6.95
C ILE A 101 6.11 6.52 8.24
N ALA A 102 6.51 5.95 9.37
CA ALA A 102 6.46 6.60 10.68
C ALA A 102 7.70 6.28 11.50
N GLU A 103 7.91 7.02 12.58
CA GLU A 103 8.84 6.62 13.63
C GLU A 103 8.43 5.26 14.23
N ASP A 104 9.39 4.38 14.51
CA ASP A 104 9.17 3.06 15.14
C ASP A 104 8.89 3.19 16.65
N SER A 105 7.78 3.86 16.98
CA SER A 105 7.20 3.94 18.32
C SER A 105 6.05 2.94 18.48
N GLU A 106 5.70 2.58 19.72
CA GLU A 106 4.61 1.63 20.01
C GLU A 106 3.26 2.11 19.43
N ASP A 107 2.92 3.38 19.61
CA ASP A 107 1.67 3.98 19.10
C ASP A 107 1.58 3.93 17.57
N ASN A 108 2.66 4.28 16.87
CA ASN A 108 2.69 4.26 15.40
C ASN A 108 2.66 2.83 14.87
N GLU A 109 3.40 1.92 15.54
CA GLU A 109 3.41 0.51 15.20
C GLU A 109 2.02 -0.11 15.33
N GLU A 110 1.28 0.17 16.42
CA GLU A 110 -0.10 -0.31 16.59
C GLU A 110 -1.00 0.12 15.43
N VAL A 111 -0.91 1.38 15.02
CA VAL A 111 -1.70 1.91 13.90
C VAL A 111 -1.31 1.22 12.59
N LEU A 112 -0.03 1.09 12.30
CA LEU A 112 0.44 0.40 11.10
C LEU A 112 0.02 -1.08 11.09
N ARG A 113 0.02 -1.77 12.24
CA ARG A 113 -0.51 -3.12 12.37
C ARG A 113 -2.02 -3.18 12.06
N LYS A 114 -2.81 -2.21 12.52
CA LYS A 114 -4.24 -2.13 12.20
C LYS A 114 -4.48 -1.87 10.71
N ILE A 115 -3.70 -1.00 10.08
CA ILE A 115 -3.76 -0.78 8.62
C ILE A 115 -3.38 -2.07 7.87
N ALA A 116 -2.31 -2.73 8.28
CA ALA A 116 -1.85 -3.98 7.69
C ALA A 116 -2.89 -5.11 7.82
N TYR A 117 -3.56 -5.22 8.99
CA TYR A 117 -4.68 -6.12 9.18
C TYR A 117 -5.79 -5.87 8.15
N SER A 118 -6.26 -4.62 8.02
CA SER A 118 -7.29 -4.27 7.06
C SER A 118 -6.86 -4.55 5.61
N ALA A 119 -5.60 -4.28 5.28
CA ALA A 119 -5.05 -4.61 3.96
C ALA A 119 -5.02 -6.12 3.70
N ILE A 120 -4.67 -6.95 4.68
CA ILE A 120 -4.74 -8.42 4.55
C ILE A 120 -6.20 -8.88 4.38
N GLN A 121 -7.15 -8.30 5.11
CA GLN A 121 -8.58 -8.62 4.92
C GLN A 121 -9.06 -8.25 3.51
N THR A 122 -8.54 -7.18 2.92
CA THR A 122 -8.78 -6.83 1.51
C THR A 122 -8.14 -7.83 0.55
N ILE A 123 -6.89 -8.27 0.78
CA ILE A 123 -6.22 -9.31 -0.03
C ILE A 123 -7.02 -10.63 0.02
N LEU A 124 -7.65 -10.92 1.16
CA LEU A 124 -8.52 -12.08 1.38
C LEU A 124 -9.95 -11.90 0.83
N GLU A 125 -10.28 -10.73 0.28
CA GLU A 125 -11.63 -10.37 -0.19
C GLU A 125 -12.72 -10.47 0.91
N LYS A 126 -12.34 -10.33 2.19
CA LYS A 126 -13.25 -10.39 3.34
C LYS A 126 -13.76 -9.03 3.79
N ASP A 127 -12.91 -8.01 3.73
CA ASP A 127 -13.25 -6.63 4.03
C ASP A 127 -12.60 -5.70 3.00
N LEU A 128 -13.43 -4.93 2.30
CA LEU A 128 -13.02 -4.02 1.23
C LEU A 128 -12.91 -2.57 1.70
N ASN A 129 -13.08 -2.27 2.99
CA ASN A 129 -13.01 -0.91 3.51
C ASN A 129 -11.67 -0.24 3.18
N PHE A 130 -10.56 -0.99 3.27
CA PHE A 130 -9.24 -0.47 2.95
C PHE A 130 -9.07 -0.16 1.46
N SER A 131 -9.40 -1.08 0.54
CA SER A 131 -9.31 -0.81 -0.90
C SER A 131 -10.27 0.30 -1.33
N LYS A 132 -11.47 0.35 -0.74
CA LYS A 132 -12.44 1.41 -0.97
C LYS A 132 -11.90 2.76 -0.52
N MET A 133 -11.29 2.84 0.66
CA MET A 133 -10.63 4.06 1.14
C MET A 133 -9.57 4.53 0.15
N VAL A 134 -8.68 3.64 -0.30
CA VAL A 134 -7.63 4.03 -1.27
C VAL A 134 -8.23 4.48 -2.60
N GLU A 135 -9.28 3.79 -3.07
CA GLU A 135 -9.96 4.15 -4.31
C GLU A 135 -10.59 5.53 -4.24
N GLU A 136 -11.30 5.81 -3.15
CA GLU A 136 -12.05 7.04 -2.95
C GLU A 136 -11.18 8.21 -2.49
N SER A 137 -9.98 7.95 -2.01
CA SER A 137 -9.02 9.00 -1.62
C SER A 137 -8.22 9.52 -2.81
N ILE A 138 -8.34 8.95 -4.00
CA ILE A 138 -7.52 9.32 -5.16
C ILE A 138 -8.42 9.79 -6.29
N ASP A 139 -8.28 11.05 -6.71
CA ASP A 139 -9.01 11.59 -7.84
C ASP A 139 -8.07 12.11 -8.92
N PHE A 140 -8.53 12.07 -10.17
CA PHE A 140 -7.83 12.74 -11.25
C PHE A 140 -7.85 14.25 -11.02
N PHE A 141 -6.70 14.88 -11.21
CA PHE A 141 -6.56 16.32 -11.11
C PHE A 141 -6.00 16.83 -12.43
N GLU A 142 -6.82 17.57 -13.16
CA GLU A 142 -6.52 17.97 -14.52
C GLU A 142 -6.20 16.75 -15.43
N LEU A 143 -5.43 16.95 -16.50
CA LEU A 143 -5.03 15.86 -17.38
C LEU A 143 -3.78 15.15 -16.85
N GLU A 144 -2.78 15.89 -16.38
CA GLU A 144 -1.45 15.35 -16.14
C GLU A 144 -1.22 14.88 -14.69
N GLU A 145 -2.20 15.05 -13.80
CA GLU A 145 -2.02 14.81 -12.37
C GLU A 145 -3.14 13.97 -11.74
N PHE A 146 -2.90 13.60 -10.49
CA PHE A 146 -3.90 13.10 -9.55
C PHE A 146 -3.68 13.80 -8.21
N ARG A 147 -4.73 13.86 -7.40
CA ARG A 147 -4.66 14.34 -6.02
C ARG A 147 -5.17 13.27 -5.07
N VAL A 148 -4.64 13.33 -3.86
CA VAL A 148 -5.02 12.45 -2.75
C VAL A 148 -5.73 13.27 -1.68
N ASP A 149 -6.94 12.85 -1.32
CA ASP A 149 -7.75 13.38 -0.21
C ASP A 149 -7.22 12.77 1.11
N LEU A 150 -6.51 13.60 1.87
CA LEU A 150 -5.88 13.25 3.14
C LEU A 150 -6.90 13.12 4.27
N ASP A 151 -8.01 13.85 4.19
CA ASP A 151 -9.08 13.79 5.19
C ASP A 151 -9.72 12.40 5.20
N ARG A 152 -9.99 11.80 4.03
CA ARG A 152 -10.49 10.42 3.92
C ARG A 152 -9.53 9.39 4.52
N ILE A 153 -8.23 9.53 4.26
CA ILE A 153 -7.21 8.64 4.86
C ILE A 153 -7.21 8.81 6.39
N SER A 154 -7.33 10.05 6.85
CA SER A 154 -7.35 10.37 8.28
C SER A 154 -8.60 9.82 8.98
N GLU A 155 -9.78 9.92 8.36
CA GLU A 155 -11.03 9.34 8.85
C GLU A 155 -10.92 7.82 8.98
N PHE A 156 -10.37 7.14 7.97
CA PHE A 156 -10.12 5.70 8.02
C PHE A 156 -9.18 5.32 9.18
N ILE A 157 -8.09 6.07 9.38
CA ILE A 157 -7.16 5.83 10.50
C ILE A 157 -7.88 6.00 11.85
N GLN A 158 -8.74 7.03 11.99
CA GLN A 158 -9.52 7.23 13.21
C GLN A 158 -10.51 6.08 13.46
N GLN A 159 -11.17 5.60 12.39
CA GLN A 159 -12.10 4.48 12.47
C GLN A 159 -11.40 3.20 12.96
N ILE A 160 -10.27 2.82 12.36
CA ILE A 160 -9.56 1.60 12.76
C ILE A 160 -8.95 1.71 14.17
N LYS A 161 -8.52 2.91 14.58
CA LYS A 161 -8.00 3.16 15.94
C LYS A 161 -9.03 2.85 17.02
N SER A 162 -10.31 3.16 16.75
CA SER A 162 -11.41 2.93 17.68
C SER A 162 -11.70 1.45 17.97
N VAL A 163 -11.22 0.55 17.11
CA VAL A 163 -11.35 -0.90 17.30
C VAL A 163 -10.34 -1.33 18.35
N SER A 164 -10.84 -1.80 19.50
CA SER A 164 -10.02 -2.36 20.57
C SER A 164 -9.34 -3.65 20.10
N CYS A 165 -8.03 -3.75 20.31
CA CYS A 165 -7.31 -5.02 20.21
C CYS A 165 -7.28 -5.69 21.57
N SER A 166 -7.44 -7.01 21.59
CA SER A 166 -7.17 -7.80 22.78
C SER A 166 -5.65 -7.90 22.91
N GLU A 167 -5.07 -7.24 23.92
CA GLU A 167 -3.65 -7.41 24.23
C GLU A 167 -3.41 -8.87 24.63
N CYS A 168 -2.51 -9.54 23.91
CA CYS A 168 -2.09 -10.89 24.23
C CYS A 168 -0.59 -10.87 24.56
N HIS A 169 -0.21 -11.46 25.70
CA HIS A 169 1.16 -11.43 26.19
C HIS A 169 2.11 -12.25 25.30
N GLU A 170 3.39 -11.83 25.25
CA GLU A 170 4.45 -12.44 24.43
C GLU A 170 4.56 -13.95 24.61
N ILE A 171 4.52 -14.69 23.49
CA ILE A 171 4.86 -16.12 23.43
C ILE A 171 6.23 -16.23 22.75
N GLU A 172 7.19 -16.92 23.34
CA GLU A 172 8.56 -17.09 22.79
C GLU A 172 8.59 -17.65 21.34
N SER A 173 7.55 -18.38 20.91
CA SER A 173 7.44 -18.88 19.53
C SER A 173 7.34 -17.75 18.48
N TYR A 174 7.01 -16.53 18.90
CA TYR A 174 6.82 -15.37 18.05
C TYR A 174 8.11 -14.92 17.35
N LYS A 175 9.29 -15.16 17.96
CA LYS A 175 10.59 -14.68 17.44
C LYS A 175 11.19 -15.52 16.31
N ARG A 176 10.64 -16.70 16.02
CA ARG A 176 11.11 -17.54 14.92
C ARG A 176 10.52 -17.03 13.61
N TYR A 177 11.32 -16.99 12.54
CA TYR A 177 10.80 -16.72 11.20
C TYR A 177 9.78 -17.78 10.75
N GLN A 178 8.91 -17.41 9.83
CA GLN A 178 8.01 -18.31 9.13
C GLN A 178 7.91 -17.83 7.68
N ILE A 179 8.34 -18.66 6.74
CA ILE A 179 8.22 -18.39 5.31
C ILE A 179 7.51 -19.57 4.68
N GLU A 180 6.34 -19.34 4.10
CA GLU A 180 5.45 -20.38 3.61
C GLU A 180 4.78 -19.99 2.30
N SER A 181 4.11 -20.96 1.68
CA SER A 181 3.22 -20.68 0.56
C SER A 181 2.05 -19.80 1.00
N LYS A 182 1.68 -18.83 0.17
CA LYS A 182 0.51 -17.99 0.35
C LYS A 182 -0.76 -18.85 0.25
N SER A 183 -1.57 -18.85 1.29
CA SER A 183 -2.89 -19.51 1.36
C SER A 183 -3.83 -18.68 2.23
N THR A 184 -5.13 -18.86 2.05
CA THR A 184 -6.16 -18.17 2.85
C THR A 184 -5.94 -18.38 4.36
N ASP A 185 -5.79 -19.64 4.79
CA ASP A 185 -5.57 -19.99 6.21
C ASP A 185 -4.32 -19.34 6.79
N ASN A 186 -3.23 -19.28 6.02
CA ASN A 186 -1.98 -18.68 6.47
C ASN A 186 -2.09 -17.16 6.59
N LEU A 187 -2.76 -16.50 5.66
CA LEU A 187 -3.00 -15.07 5.72
C LEU A 187 -3.99 -14.68 6.82
N GLU A 188 -4.98 -15.52 7.12
CA GLU A 188 -5.87 -15.32 8.27
C GLU A 188 -5.11 -15.40 9.58
N LYS A 189 -4.24 -16.39 9.75
CA LYS A 189 -3.35 -16.50 10.92
C LYS A 189 -2.43 -15.28 11.03
N LEU A 190 -1.83 -14.85 9.93
CA LEU A 190 -1.00 -13.64 9.88
C LEU A 190 -1.79 -12.40 10.27
N ALA A 191 -3.01 -12.24 9.77
CA ALA A 191 -3.86 -11.08 10.08
C ALA A 191 -4.13 -11.02 11.59
N GLU A 192 -4.53 -12.13 12.20
CA GLU A 192 -4.74 -12.20 13.65
C GLU A 192 -3.44 -12.01 14.43
N GLU A 193 -2.31 -12.53 13.93
CA GLU A 193 -1.00 -12.33 14.54
C GLU A 193 -0.60 -10.84 14.55
N ILE A 194 -0.69 -10.16 13.40
CA ILE A 194 -0.36 -8.73 13.27
C ILE A 194 -1.32 -7.88 14.09
N ARG A 195 -2.60 -8.23 14.15
CA ARG A 195 -3.59 -7.45 14.91
C ARG A 195 -3.34 -7.52 16.42
N ASN A 196 -3.03 -8.71 16.93
CA ASN A 196 -3.05 -8.97 18.37
C ASN A 196 -1.66 -8.86 19.04
N TYR A 197 -0.57 -8.93 18.28
CA TYR A 197 0.79 -8.90 18.83
C TYR A 197 1.64 -7.76 18.25
N PRO A 198 2.52 -7.13 19.06
CA PRO A 198 3.51 -6.16 18.57
C PRO A 198 4.51 -6.80 17.61
N LEU A 199 4.95 -6.06 16.60
CA LEU A 199 5.98 -6.52 15.66
C LEU A 199 7.31 -6.72 16.40
N PRO A 200 8.02 -7.85 16.18
CA PRO A 200 9.17 -8.20 17.00
C PRO A 200 10.30 -7.21 16.75
N LYS A 201 10.88 -6.64 17.81
CA LYS A 201 12.06 -5.76 17.71
C LYS A 201 13.32 -6.51 17.26
N ASP A 202 13.32 -7.84 17.43
CA ASP A 202 14.36 -8.74 16.97
C ASP A 202 13.81 -10.13 16.61
N TRP A 203 14.43 -10.82 15.67
CA TRP A 203 14.02 -12.17 15.27
C TRP A 203 15.21 -13.01 14.79
N ILE A 204 15.02 -14.32 14.74
CA ILE A 204 15.99 -15.25 14.14
C ILE A 204 15.58 -15.50 12.70
N ALA A 205 16.45 -15.17 11.74
CA ALA A 205 16.25 -15.40 10.32
C ALA A 205 16.52 -16.88 9.92
N TRP A 206 16.19 -17.24 8.67
CA TRP A 206 16.43 -18.57 8.11
C TRP A 206 17.88 -19.06 8.27
N ASP A 207 18.84 -18.17 8.08
CA ASP A 207 20.26 -18.48 8.21
C ASP A 207 20.71 -18.69 9.67
N GLY A 208 19.84 -18.44 10.65
CA GLY A 208 20.13 -18.50 12.08
C GLY A 208 20.70 -17.20 12.64
N SER A 209 20.90 -16.19 11.79
CA SER A 209 21.32 -14.87 12.25
C SER A 209 20.20 -14.18 13.01
N ARG A 210 20.57 -13.40 14.03
CA ARG A 210 19.66 -12.50 14.72
C ARG A 210 19.57 -11.19 13.94
N LYS A 211 18.35 -10.78 13.60
CA LYS A 211 18.02 -9.53 12.94
C LYS A 211 17.38 -8.57 13.95
N THR A 212 17.67 -7.29 13.82
CA THR A 212 17.06 -6.19 14.59
C THR A 212 16.42 -5.14 13.70
N ASP A 213 16.66 -5.25 12.39
CA ASP A 213 16.18 -4.40 11.32
C ASP A 213 16.03 -5.24 10.05
N GLY A 214 15.28 -4.72 9.08
CA GLY A 214 14.96 -5.43 7.86
C GLY A 214 13.46 -5.64 7.66
N VAL A 215 13.14 -6.63 6.83
CA VAL A 215 11.77 -6.89 6.38
C VAL A 215 11.09 -7.82 7.38
N LEU A 216 10.04 -7.31 8.00
CA LEU A 216 9.27 -8.04 9.01
C LEU A 216 8.21 -8.89 8.35
N VAL A 217 7.41 -8.31 7.45
CA VAL A 217 6.30 -9.00 6.78
C VAL A 217 6.44 -8.79 5.28
N ALA A 218 6.25 -9.85 4.50
CA ALA A 218 6.12 -9.79 3.05
C ALA A 218 5.03 -10.77 2.60
N VAL A 219 3.96 -10.25 2.02
CA VAL A 219 2.89 -11.01 1.36
C VAL A 219 2.88 -10.62 -0.09
N THR A 220 3.11 -11.56 -1.00
CA THR A 220 3.15 -11.30 -2.44
C THR A 220 2.69 -12.52 -3.22
N ASP A 221 2.33 -12.37 -4.49
CA ASP A 221 2.10 -13.53 -5.35
C ASP A 221 3.41 -13.99 -6.00
N ASN A 222 4.06 -13.07 -6.71
CA ASN A 222 5.22 -13.36 -7.52
C ASN A 222 6.50 -12.84 -6.86
N LEU A 223 7.57 -13.63 -7.00
CA LEU A 223 8.91 -13.27 -6.60
C LEU A 223 9.83 -13.46 -7.81
N GLU A 224 10.78 -12.56 -8.01
CA GLU A 224 11.80 -12.72 -9.06
C GLU A 224 12.62 -14.00 -8.83
N LYS A 225 12.95 -14.28 -7.55
CA LYS A 225 13.64 -15.49 -7.10
C LYS A 225 12.87 -16.14 -5.96
N ARG A 226 12.64 -17.45 -6.05
CA ARG A 226 11.80 -18.20 -5.10
C ARG A 226 12.38 -18.27 -3.68
N ASP A 227 13.68 -18.05 -3.53
CA ASP A 227 14.40 -18.08 -2.26
C ASP A 227 14.71 -16.68 -1.69
N ILE A 228 14.20 -15.61 -2.32
CA ILE A 228 14.57 -14.23 -1.98
C ILE A 228 14.13 -13.82 -0.57
N LEU A 229 12.97 -14.30 -0.10
CA LEU A 229 12.48 -14.01 1.25
C LEU A 229 13.37 -14.66 2.32
N HIS A 230 13.88 -15.87 2.07
CA HIS A 230 14.83 -16.54 2.95
C HIS A 230 16.16 -15.77 3.00
N LYS A 231 16.68 -15.37 1.83
CA LYS A 231 17.93 -14.61 1.72
C LYS A 231 17.85 -13.21 2.35
N ALA A 232 16.69 -12.56 2.24
CA ALA A 232 16.43 -11.27 2.89
C ALA A 232 16.28 -11.39 4.42
N GLY A 233 16.13 -12.61 4.95
CA GLY A 233 15.94 -12.85 6.38
C GLY A 233 14.60 -12.35 6.89
N VAL A 234 13.55 -12.47 6.06
CA VAL A 234 12.19 -12.02 6.40
C VAL A 234 11.66 -12.77 7.62
N TRP A 235 10.94 -12.06 8.51
CA TRP A 235 10.31 -12.68 9.69
C TRP A 235 9.02 -13.45 9.35
N ARG A 236 8.09 -12.86 8.59
CA ARG A 236 6.85 -13.47 8.09
C ARG A 236 6.77 -13.31 6.58
N GLY A 237 6.98 -14.39 5.82
CA GLY A 237 6.98 -14.36 4.36
C GLY A 237 5.94 -15.29 3.76
N PHE A 238 5.07 -14.77 2.88
CA PHE A 238 4.05 -15.56 2.21
C PHE A 238 4.06 -15.25 0.71
N ALA A 239 4.42 -16.23 -0.11
CA ALA A 239 4.38 -16.10 -1.57
C ALA A 239 3.78 -17.32 -2.26
N SER A 240 3.28 -17.17 -3.50
CA SER A 240 2.67 -18.31 -4.21
C SER A 240 3.67 -19.46 -4.43
N ARG A 241 4.97 -19.14 -4.56
CA ARG A 241 6.06 -20.11 -4.71
C ARG A 241 7.27 -19.66 -3.91
N VAL A 242 7.55 -20.38 -2.83
CA VAL A 242 8.76 -20.20 -2.01
C VAL A 242 9.60 -21.48 -2.11
N GLU A 243 10.91 -21.31 -2.21
CA GLU A 243 11.88 -22.40 -2.12
C GLU A 243 12.94 -22.08 -1.08
N GLU A 244 13.32 -23.09 -0.30
CA GLU A 244 14.44 -22.96 0.62
C GLU A 244 15.76 -22.86 -0.17
N PRO A 245 16.71 -21.99 0.25
CA PRO A 245 18.01 -21.91 -0.39
C PRO A 245 18.76 -23.24 -0.35
N GLU A 246 19.37 -23.63 -1.47
CA GLU A 246 20.26 -24.79 -1.54
C GLU A 246 21.47 -24.59 -0.61
N GLY A 247 21.71 -25.50 0.33
CA GLY A 247 22.95 -25.51 1.12
C GLY A 247 22.83 -25.77 2.62
N LYS A 248 21.62 -25.68 3.21
CA LYS A 248 21.39 -26.16 4.58
C LYS A 248 20.78 -27.55 4.59
N LYS A 249 21.55 -28.56 4.17
CA LYS A 249 21.26 -29.92 4.63
C LYS A 249 21.40 -29.89 6.15
N SER A 250 20.28 -29.99 6.84
CA SER A 250 20.17 -30.08 8.29
C SER A 250 21.35 -30.88 8.84
N LEU A 251 22.16 -30.24 9.69
CA LEU A 251 22.96 -30.94 10.68
C LEU A 251 21.97 -31.58 11.66
N GLU A 252 21.20 -32.56 11.19
CA GLU A 252 20.54 -33.50 12.06
C GLU A 252 21.65 -34.16 12.84
N LYS A 253 21.75 -33.72 14.10
CA LYS A 253 22.38 -34.39 15.20
C LYS A 253 22.11 -35.88 15.02
N LYS A 254 23.09 -36.62 14.48
CA LYS A 254 23.17 -38.07 14.64
C LYS A 254 23.30 -38.29 16.14
N THR A 255 22.17 -38.38 16.82
CA THR A 255 22.10 -38.95 18.16
C THR A 255 22.62 -40.36 18.00
N LYS A 256 23.82 -40.55 18.56
CA LYS A 256 24.60 -41.77 18.52
C LYS A 256 23.88 -42.78 19.41
N THR A 257 22.88 -43.46 18.89
CA THR A 257 22.30 -44.65 19.53
C THR A 257 23.13 -45.85 19.10
N GLU A 258 23.67 -46.54 20.11
CA GLU A 258 24.45 -47.78 20.01
C GLU A 258 23.72 -48.91 19.25
N PRO A 259 24.46 -49.91 18.74
CA PRO A 259 23.95 -50.90 17.80
C PRO A 259 23.21 -52.03 18.52
N SER A 260 21.97 -52.31 18.11
CA SER A 260 21.29 -53.55 18.46
C SER A 260 20.66 -54.19 17.23
N VAL A 261 21.29 -55.31 16.85
CA VAL A 261 20.71 -56.51 16.21
C VAL A 261 20.10 -56.35 14.82
N GLN A 262 20.80 -56.96 13.86
CA GLN A 262 20.38 -57.23 12.48
C GLN A 262 19.22 -58.24 12.44
N LEU A 263 18.25 -58.01 11.56
CA LEU A 263 17.60 -59.10 10.81
C LEU A 263 17.30 -58.62 9.36
N PRO A 264 17.42 -59.49 8.35
CA PRO A 264 17.42 -59.11 6.94
C PRO A 264 16.02 -59.17 6.33
N GLY A 265 15.70 -58.28 5.40
CA GLY A 265 14.51 -58.48 4.56
C GLY A 265 14.07 -57.29 3.71
N VAL A 266 14.13 -57.50 2.40
CA VAL A 266 13.34 -56.82 1.35
C VAL A 266 13.84 -55.44 0.91
N GLY A 267 14.87 -55.48 0.05
CA GLY A 267 15.23 -54.37 -0.81
C GLY A 267 14.15 -54.11 -1.86
N LYS A 268 13.52 -52.93 -1.81
CA LYS A 268 12.79 -52.35 -2.93
C LYS A 268 13.75 -51.47 -3.71
N SER A 269 14.35 -52.03 -4.77
CA SER A 269 15.09 -51.26 -5.77
C SER A 269 14.12 -50.35 -6.51
N THR A 270 14.24 -49.05 -6.24
CA THR A 270 13.57 -48.01 -7.03
C THR A 270 14.10 -48.09 -8.46
N PRO A 271 13.25 -48.17 -9.49
CA PRO A 271 13.70 -48.32 -10.87
C PRO A 271 14.40 -47.02 -11.29
N GLN A 272 15.71 -47.13 -11.53
CA GLN A 272 16.53 -46.04 -12.03
C GLN A 272 16.03 -45.70 -13.45
N PRO A 273 15.54 -44.48 -13.72
CA PRO A 273 15.01 -44.12 -15.03
C PRO A 273 16.15 -44.17 -16.06
N ASN A 274 15.97 -45.01 -17.08
CA ASN A 274 16.90 -45.24 -18.17
C ASN A 274 17.41 -43.91 -18.77
N GLN A 275 18.68 -43.58 -18.54
CA GLN A 275 19.33 -42.37 -19.05
C GLN A 275 19.21 -42.20 -20.57
N LYS A 276 19.04 -43.30 -21.32
CA LYS A 276 18.81 -43.28 -22.77
C LYS A 276 17.48 -42.60 -23.17
N ILE A 277 16.44 -42.73 -22.35
CA ILE A 277 15.13 -42.10 -22.63
C ILE A 277 15.21 -40.58 -22.45
N ARG A 278 15.97 -40.12 -21.45
CA ARG A 278 16.18 -38.68 -21.20
C ARG A 278 16.90 -37.99 -22.37
N LEU A 279 17.83 -38.69 -23.03
CA LEU A 279 18.59 -38.17 -24.17
C LEU A 279 17.70 -38.06 -25.44
N ILE A 280 16.80 -39.02 -25.65
CA ILE A 280 15.82 -38.98 -26.75
C ILE A 280 14.86 -37.79 -26.57
N ILE A 281 14.35 -37.57 -25.35
CA ILE A 281 13.44 -36.45 -25.06
C ILE A 281 14.13 -35.10 -25.31
N MET A 282 15.39 -34.94 -24.91
CA MET A 282 16.18 -33.72 -25.16
C MET A 282 16.37 -33.44 -26.66
N LEU A 283 16.65 -34.47 -27.47
CA LEU A 283 16.79 -34.35 -28.92
C LEU A 283 15.46 -33.94 -29.60
N LEU A 284 14.35 -34.45 -29.08
CA LEU A 284 13.02 -34.18 -29.63
C LEU A 284 12.58 -32.73 -29.36
N ILE A 285 12.88 -32.21 -28.16
CA ILE A 285 12.65 -30.79 -27.82
C ILE A 285 13.49 -29.87 -28.73
N LEU A 286 14.77 -30.21 -28.94
CA LEU A 286 15.65 -29.42 -29.79
C LEU A 286 15.15 -29.36 -31.26
N ALA A 287 14.68 -30.48 -31.80
CA ALA A 287 14.11 -30.53 -33.14
C ALA A 287 12.86 -29.65 -33.28
N ILE A 288 11.95 -29.67 -32.29
CA ILE A 288 10.74 -28.83 -32.28
C ILE A 288 11.11 -27.34 -32.24
N THR A 289 12.09 -26.95 -31.43
CA THR A 289 12.54 -25.55 -31.37
C THR A 289 13.12 -25.06 -32.69
N ILE A 290 13.88 -25.89 -33.42
CA ILE A 290 14.43 -25.52 -34.73
C ILE A 290 13.32 -25.32 -35.75
N VAL A 291 12.31 -26.19 -35.77
CA VAL A 291 11.16 -26.05 -36.68
C VAL A 291 10.38 -24.78 -36.40
N LEU A 292 10.13 -24.44 -35.12
CA LEU A 292 9.45 -23.21 -34.75
C LEU A 292 10.22 -21.97 -35.22
N ILE A 293 11.53 -21.93 -35.04
CA ILE A 293 12.38 -20.82 -35.51
C ILE A 293 12.28 -20.67 -37.03
N LEU A 294 12.32 -21.77 -37.79
CA LEU A 294 12.21 -21.73 -39.26
C LEU A 294 10.84 -21.23 -39.73
N VAL A 295 9.76 -21.60 -39.03
CA VAL A 295 8.39 -21.11 -39.33
C VAL A 295 8.29 -19.61 -39.02
N SER A 296 8.79 -19.17 -37.87
CA SER A 296 8.82 -17.75 -37.51
C SER A 296 9.62 -16.92 -38.51
N PHE A 297 10.75 -17.44 -39.00
CA PHE A 297 11.59 -16.77 -39.99
C PHE A 297 10.87 -16.60 -41.34
N LYS A 298 10.12 -17.62 -41.78
CA LYS A 298 9.29 -17.54 -43.00
C LYS A 298 8.20 -16.47 -42.87
N PHE A 299 7.56 -16.36 -41.70
CA PHE A 299 6.49 -15.39 -41.46
C PHE A 299 7.02 -13.94 -41.44
N LEU A 300 8.23 -13.73 -40.90
CA LEU A 300 8.88 -12.43 -40.85
C LEU A 300 9.30 -11.92 -42.25
N LEU A 301 9.70 -12.82 -43.15
CA LEU A 301 10.03 -12.48 -44.54
C LEU A 301 8.80 -12.11 -45.38
N GLN A 302 7.61 -12.60 -45.02
CA GLN A 302 6.39 -12.40 -45.80
C GLN A 302 5.71 -11.04 -45.52
N THR A 303 6.08 -10.34 -44.45
CA THR A 303 5.45 -9.08 -44.03
C THR A 303 6.04 -7.80 -44.67
N GLN A 304 7.08 -7.90 -45.52
CA GLN A 304 7.71 -6.72 -46.15
C GLN A 304 7.10 -6.25 -47.48
N GLN A 305 6.01 -6.84 -47.98
CA GLN A 305 5.32 -6.31 -49.17
C GLN A 305 4.10 -5.48 -48.78
N THR A 306 4.31 -4.25 -48.33
CA THR A 306 3.24 -3.23 -48.25
C THR A 306 3.30 -2.35 -49.51
N PRO A 307 2.22 -2.22 -50.29
CA PRO A 307 2.19 -1.37 -51.48
C PRO A 307 2.27 0.13 -51.11
N GLN A 308 3.10 0.85 -51.85
CA GLN A 308 3.33 2.30 -51.74
C GLN A 308 2.05 3.10 -52.03
N PRO A 309 1.67 4.12 -51.21
CA PRO A 309 0.54 4.99 -51.52
C PRO A 309 0.92 6.07 -52.55
N THR A 310 0.07 6.20 -53.57
CA THR A 310 0.08 7.23 -54.62
C THR A 310 -0.09 8.64 -54.02
N PRO A 311 0.67 9.66 -54.48
CA PRO A 311 0.55 11.02 -53.96
C PRO A 311 -0.73 11.71 -54.48
N THR A 312 -1.55 12.20 -53.55
CA THR A 312 -2.71 13.07 -53.83
C THR A 312 -2.25 14.53 -53.97
N PRO A 313 -2.71 15.28 -54.99
CA PRO A 313 -2.26 16.65 -55.24
C PRO A 313 -2.80 17.65 -54.20
N GLN A 314 -1.92 18.53 -53.72
CA GLN A 314 -2.25 19.65 -52.85
C GLN A 314 -2.99 20.75 -53.62
N ILE A 315 -4.17 21.15 -53.14
CA ILE A 315 -4.85 22.38 -53.55
C ILE A 315 -4.31 23.53 -52.68
N GLN A 316 -3.62 24.48 -53.30
CA GLN A 316 -3.31 25.79 -52.73
C GLN A 316 -4.55 26.70 -52.87
N PHE A 317 -5.03 27.27 -51.77
CA PHE A 317 -5.88 28.47 -51.82
C PHE A 317 -5.19 29.62 -51.10
N GLN A 318 -4.96 30.68 -51.87
CA GLN A 318 -4.45 31.98 -51.44
C GLN A 318 -5.58 32.83 -50.83
N LYS A 319 -5.33 33.31 -49.61
CA LYS A 319 -5.31 34.73 -49.18
C LYS A 319 -6.21 35.74 -49.92
N GLU A 320 -7.24 36.26 -49.23
CA GLU A 320 -7.74 37.64 -49.41
C GLU A 320 -8.51 38.11 -48.13
N LYS A 321 -7.89 38.99 -47.33
CA LYS A 321 -8.26 40.40 -47.02
C LYS A 321 -9.60 40.68 -46.29
N THR A 322 -9.43 41.26 -45.09
CA THR A 322 -10.05 42.52 -44.59
C THR A 322 -11.57 42.57 -44.41
N PHE A 323 -12.02 42.74 -43.16
CA PHE A 323 -12.71 43.97 -42.71
C PHE A 323 -12.83 44.01 -41.18
N GLU A 324 -12.44 45.15 -40.59
CA GLU A 324 -12.79 45.59 -39.24
C GLU A 324 -14.31 45.75 -39.12
N THR A 325 -14.89 45.48 -37.94
CA THR A 325 -15.94 46.33 -37.36
C THR A 325 -15.96 46.13 -35.85
N GLN A 326 -15.67 47.22 -35.13
CA GLN A 326 -15.94 47.40 -33.71
C GLN A 326 -17.46 47.54 -33.50
N THR A 327 -18.02 46.97 -32.42
CA THR A 327 -19.07 47.68 -31.68
C THR A 327 -19.03 47.30 -30.21
N LYS A 328 -19.01 48.35 -29.39
CA LYS A 328 -18.93 48.42 -27.93
C LYS A 328 -20.27 48.97 -27.45
N GLN A 329 -21.01 48.22 -26.63
CA GLN A 329 -22.13 48.64 -25.76
C GLN A 329 -22.09 47.65 -24.59
N VAL A 330 -21.78 47.96 -23.33
CA VAL A 330 -22.27 48.99 -22.40
C VAL A 330 -23.81 49.03 -22.35
N LEU A 331 -24.37 48.21 -21.47
CA LEU A 331 -25.60 48.56 -20.76
C LEU A 331 -25.51 48.09 -19.31
N GLU A 332 -25.71 49.07 -18.45
CA GLU A 332 -25.74 49.08 -17.00
C GLU A 332 -27.22 49.10 -16.53
N SER A 333 -27.51 48.54 -15.36
CA SER A 333 -28.77 48.50 -14.55
C SER A 333 -29.22 47.06 -14.26
N GLN A 334 -29.65 46.62 -13.08
CA GLN A 334 -29.95 47.20 -11.77
C GLN A 334 -30.05 46.02 -10.75
N PRO A 335 -30.11 46.26 -9.42
CA PRO A 335 -29.94 45.23 -8.38
C PRO A 335 -31.20 44.40 -8.11
N ILE A 336 -30.99 43.10 -7.83
CA ILE A 336 -32.03 42.13 -7.46
C ILE A 336 -32.44 42.35 -6.00
N GLN A 337 -33.74 42.57 -5.80
CA GLN A 337 -34.43 42.60 -4.52
C GLN A 337 -34.60 41.18 -3.95
N THR A 338 -34.32 41.04 -2.66
CA THR A 338 -34.62 39.86 -1.84
C THR A 338 -36.10 39.88 -1.44
N PRO A 339 -36.87 38.79 -1.60
CA PRO A 339 -38.19 38.71 -0.99
C PRO A 339 -38.10 38.15 0.43
N GLN A 340 -38.65 38.92 1.38
CA GLN A 340 -39.10 38.43 2.68
C GLN A 340 -40.26 37.46 2.48
N ILE A 341 -40.23 36.31 3.17
CA ILE A 341 -41.42 35.50 3.41
C ILE A 341 -41.65 35.44 4.91
N GLN A 342 -42.84 35.87 5.31
CA GLN A 342 -43.36 35.91 6.66
C GLN A 342 -44.54 34.93 6.77
N CYS A 343 -44.57 34.21 7.90
CA CYS A 343 -45.69 33.51 8.54
C CYS A 343 -46.39 32.34 7.83
N GLN A 344 -46.50 31.22 8.55
CA GLN A 344 -47.80 30.75 9.06
C GLN A 344 -47.64 29.80 10.25
N GLN A 345 -48.37 30.11 11.32
CA GLN A 345 -48.71 29.22 12.43
C GLN A 345 -49.90 28.36 12.02
N GLU A 346 -49.95 27.08 12.41
CA GLU A 346 -51.23 26.46 12.78
C GLU A 346 -51.10 25.27 13.73
N LYS A 347 -51.82 25.42 14.86
CA LYS A 347 -52.66 24.49 15.63
C LYS A 347 -52.26 23.03 15.90
N THR A 348 -52.06 22.83 17.20
CA THR A 348 -52.55 21.76 18.09
C THR A 348 -53.80 20.99 17.65
N LEU A 349 -53.78 19.66 17.81
CA LEU A 349 -54.93 18.90 18.31
C LEU A 349 -54.47 17.73 19.20
N GLU A 350 -55.11 17.64 20.36
CA GLU A 350 -54.92 16.67 21.44
C GLU A 350 -55.48 15.28 21.11
N SER A 351 -54.93 14.24 21.75
CA SER A 351 -55.73 13.15 22.30
C SER A 351 -54.98 12.46 23.44
N GLN A 352 -55.61 12.51 24.61
CA GLN A 352 -55.20 11.91 25.88
C GLN A 352 -55.45 10.39 25.88
N THR A 353 -54.77 9.62 26.74
CA THR A 353 -55.40 8.76 27.79
C THR A 353 -54.36 7.96 28.60
N LYS A 354 -54.29 8.31 29.91
CA LYS A 354 -54.06 7.50 31.14
C LYS A 354 -52.68 6.91 31.52
N GLN A 355 -52.13 7.56 32.55
CA GLN A 355 -51.30 7.11 33.71
C GLN A 355 -51.90 5.90 34.51
N PRO A 356 -51.26 5.36 35.59
CA PRO A 356 -50.02 5.79 36.30
C PRO A 356 -49.02 4.66 36.67
N LEU A 357 -47.73 5.01 36.92
CA LEU A 357 -47.05 4.60 38.17
C LEU A 357 -45.76 5.41 38.42
N GLU A 358 -45.60 5.81 39.68
CA GLU A 358 -44.50 6.53 40.32
C GLU A 358 -43.08 5.97 40.06
N SER A 359 -42.13 6.86 39.77
CA SER A 359 -40.93 7.08 40.60
C SER A 359 -40.06 8.21 40.02
N GLN A 360 -39.79 9.23 40.83
CA GLN A 360 -38.84 10.31 40.53
C GLN A 360 -37.39 9.78 40.55
N PRO A 361 -36.49 10.37 39.75
CA PRO A 361 -35.48 11.23 40.37
C PRO A 361 -35.19 12.54 39.60
N GLN A 362 -34.51 13.44 40.32
CA GLN A 362 -34.17 14.84 40.05
C GLN A 362 -33.37 15.10 38.75
N PRO A 363 -33.39 16.33 38.20
CA PRO A 363 -32.63 16.70 37.01
C PRO A 363 -31.14 16.90 37.31
N ILE A 364 -30.31 16.27 36.49
CA ILE A 364 -28.86 16.46 36.42
C ILE A 364 -28.57 17.82 35.79
N GLN A 365 -27.82 18.66 36.50
CA GLN A 365 -27.25 19.90 35.99
C GLN A 365 -26.04 19.60 35.10
N THR A 366 -26.05 20.15 33.88
CA THR A 366 -24.92 20.13 32.95
C THR A 366 -23.88 21.19 33.35
N PRO A 367 -22.57 20.89 33.49
CA PRO A 367 -21.57 21.92 33.78
C PRO A 367 -21.06 22.58 32.49
N GLN A 368 -21.30 23.90 32.35
CA GLN A 368 -20.69 24.79 31.36
C GLN A 368 -19.26 25.22 31.77
N ILE A 369 -18.38 24.27 32.08
CA ILE A 369 -16.98 24.56 32.44
C ILE A 369 -16.07 23.92 31.40
N GLN A 370 -16.00 24.50 30.20
CA GLN A 370 -14.91 24.17 29.28
C GLN A 370 -14.53 25.28 28.28
N CYS A 371 -15.37 26.30 28.06
CA CYS A 371 -15.04 27.41 27.15
C CYS A 371 -14.19 28.56 27.75
N GLN A 372 -13.80 28.51 29.03
CA GLN A 372 -12.97 29.58 29.65
C GLN A 372 -11.49 29.20 29.84
N GLN A 373 -11.12 27.92 29.75
CA GLN A 373 -9.72 27.50 29.91
C GLN A 373 -8.89 27.69 28.64
N GLU A 374 -9.45 27.50 27.44
CA GLU A 374 -8.72 27.73 26.17
C GLU A 374 -8.35 29.20 25.95
N LYS A 375 -9.21 30.14 26.30
CA LYS A 375 -8.91 31.58 26.14
C LYS A 375 -7.80 32.06 27.08
N ASN A 376 -7.61 31.42 28.23
CA ASN A 376 -6.52 31.78 29.14
C ASN A 376 -5.17 31.21 28.68
N LEU A 377 -5.16 30.02 28.05
CA LEU A 377 -3.93 29.43 27.52
C LEU A 377 -3.42 30.20 26.27
N GLU A 378 -4.32 30.66 25.41
CA GLU A 378 -3.96 31.44 24.23
C GLU A 378 -3.40 32.82 24.59
N ASN A 379 -3.94 33.45 25.65
CA ASN A 379 -3.44 34.73 26.16
C ASN A 379 -2.08 34.60 26.86
N GLN A 380 -1.85 33.54 27.63
CA GLN A 380 -0.52 33.28 28.22
C GLN A 380 0.53 33.02 27.14
N THR A 381 0.18 32.28 26.08
CA THR A 381 1.11 31.96 24.99
C THR A 381 1.52 33.21 24.21
N LYS A 382 0.57 34.13 23.93
CA LYS A 382 0.87 35.42 23.28
C LYS A 382 1.76 36.32 24.15
N GLN A 383 1.56 36.32 25.46
CA GLN A 383 2.35 37.14 26.39
C GLN A 383 3.80 36.65 26.52
N VAL A 384 4.00 35.32 26.53
CA VAL A 384 5.35 34.72 26.54
C VAL A 384 6.09 35.01 25.23
N LEU A 385 5.43 34.84 24.07
CA LEU A 385 6.06 35.13 22.77
C LEU A 385 6.49 36.60 22.66
N GLN A 386 5.64 37.52 23.13
CA GLN A 386 5.92 38.96 23.09
C GLN A 386 7.09 39.34 24.00
N SER A 387 7.21 38.73 25.18
CA SER A 387 8.32 38.96 26.11
C SER A 387 9.68 38.43 25.60
N GLN A 388 9.68 37.42 24.74
CA GLN A 388 10.92 36.83 24.19
C GLN A 388 11.39 37.51 22.90
N LEU A 389 10.48 38.02 22.07
CA LEU A 389 10.81 38.69 20.81
C LEU A 389 11.30 40.13 20.99
N GLN A 390 10.84 40.82 22.02
CA GLN A 390 11.17 42.23 22.27
C GLN A 390 12.68 42.50 22.48
N PRO A 391 13.43 41.73 23.27
CA PRO A 391 14.89 41.92 23.41
C PRO A 391 15.70 41.47 22.19
N LEU A 392 15.12 40.70 21.27
CA LEU A 392 15.77 40.32 20.00
C LEU A 392 15.66 41.43 18.95
N LEU A 393 14.56 42.17 18.95
CA LEU A 393 14.35 43.31 18.05
C LEU A 393 15.20 44.53 18.44
N GLU A 394 15.46 44.74 19.74
CA GLU A 394 16.34 45.82 20.23
C GLU A 394 17.84 45.60 19.91
N LYS A 395 18.24 44.39 19.48
CA LYS A 395 19.63 44.12 19.04
C LYS A 395 19.84 44.31 17.53
N ILE A 396 18.78 44.59 16.79
CA ILE A 396 18.80 44.73 15.31
C ILE A 396 18.75 46.21 14.89
N VAL A 397 18.56 47.14 15.83
CA VAL A 397 18.70 48.60 15.66
C VAL A 397 19.97 49.04 16.39
#